data_AF-A0A9E1X5W7-F1
#
_entry.id   AF-A0A9E1X5W7-F1
#
_cell.length_a   1.000
_cell.length_b   1.000
_cell.length_c   1.000
_cell.angle_alpha   90.00
_cell.angle_beta   90.00
_cell.angle_gamma   90.00
#
_symmetry.space_group_name_H-M   'P 1'
#
loop_
_entity.id
_entity.type
_entity.pdbx_description
1 polymer ?
#
loop_
_entity_poly.entity_id
_entity_poly.type
_entity_poly.pdbx_seq_one_letter_code
_entity_poly.pdbx_strand_id
1 'polypeptide(L)'
;MDKQGSFDDKSLVMSEYAHKSNSPVVAAIIVAAGTGQRMANNKATHGNHIPKQFRQLGDKPVICWSLDAFAKHPNVNAIILVVGKGQEDQAQAITNQHLGSDAKIVTIVTGGASRMHSVGNGLAALLATDFEGFVAIHDAARPLLQQKILNALIDQLAMTPAHQLAGVIPVLPIS
;
A
#
# COMPACT_ATOMS: atom_id res chain seq x y z
N MET A 1 37.10 -39.07 19.19
CA MET A 1 36.35 -38.43 20.28
C MET A 1 36.10 -36.99 19.85
N ASP A 2 34.82 -36.66 19.66
CA ASP A 2 34.21 -35.32 19.61
C ASP A 2 34.64 -34.32 18.52
N LYS A 3 33.75 -33.53 17.87
CA LYS A 3 32.28 -33.40 17.86
C LYS A 3 31.90 -32.56 16.62
N GLN A 4 30.69 -32.80 16.10
CA GLN A 4 29.98 -32.00 15.11
C GLN A 4 29.95 -30.48 15.41
N GLY A 5 29.83 -29.70 14.34
CA GLY A 5 29.31 -28.34 14.34
C GLY A 5 28.55 -28.04 13.04
N SER A 6 27.46 -28.76 12.78
CA SER A 6 26.46 -28.39 11.77
C SER A 6 25.62 -27.25 12.35
N PHE A 7 25.84 -26.02 11.88
CA PHE A 7 25.02 -24.87 12.24
C PHE A 7 23.66 -24.99 11.55
N ASP A 8 22.62 -25.18 12.36
CA ASP A 8 21.24 -25.39 11.94
C ASP A 8 20.63 -24.13 11.31
N ASP A 9 20.47 -24.15 9.98
CA ASP A 9 19.62 -23.25 9.18
C ASP A 9 18.12 -23.33 9.60
N LYS A 10 17.75 -24.35 10.38
CA LYS A 10 16.38 -24.54 10.87
C LYS A 10 15.93 -23.47 11.86
N SER A 11 16.83 -22.78 12.56
CA SER A 11 16.43 -21.76 13.55
C SER A 11 15.89 -20.48 12.89
N LEU A 12 16.43 -20.10 11.73
CA LEU A 12 15.95 -18.98 10.92
C LEU A 12 14.57 -19.28 10.33
N VAL A 13 14.43 -20.46 9.72
CA VAL A 13 13.16 -20.94 9.17
C VAL A 13 12.10 -21.05 10.27
N MET A 14 12.44 -21.60 11.46
CA MET A 14 11.48 -21.66 12.58
C MET A 14 11.11 -20.28 13.16
N SER A 15 12.00 -19.29 13.12
CA SER A 15 11.67 -17.90 13.51
C SER A 15 10.71 -17.22 12.52
N GLU A 16 10.86 -17.51 11.21
CA GLU A 16 9.94 -17.08 10.16
C GLU A 16 8.56 -17.74 10.30
N TYR A 17 8.51 -19.02 10.68
CA TYR A 17 7.26 -19.74 10.91
C TYR A 17 6.57 -19.34 12.22
N ALA A 18 7.32 -19.03 13.28
CA ALA A 18 6.77 -18.62 14.58
C ALA A 18 6.17 -17.20 14.58
N HIS A 19 6.59 -16.32 13.66
CA HIS A 19 5.96 -15.00 13.51
C HIS A 19 4.62 -15.02 12.75
N LYS A 20 4.38 -16.09 11.98
CA LYS A 20 3.24 -16.17 11.05
C LYS A 20 1.89 -16.36 11.75
N SER A 21 1.85 -16.85 12.99
CA SER A 21 0.59 -17.14 13.70
C SER A 21 -0.02 -15.95 14.46
N ASN A 22 0.63 -14.79 14.49
CA ASN A 22 0.10 -13.61 15.21
C ASN A 22 0.46 -12.26 14.59
N SER A 23 0.98 -12.24 13.36
CA SER A 23 1.24 -10.95 12.70
C SER A 23 -0.06 -10.30 12.23
N PRO A 24 -0.23 -8.98 12.41
CA PRO A 24 -1.49 -8.30 12.12
C PRO A 24 -1.82 -8.36 10.63
N VAL A 25 -3.09 -8.65 10.33
CA VAL A 25 -3.64 -8.58 8.97
C VAL A 25 -3.88 -7.12 8.62
N VAL A 26 -3.51 -6.73 7.39
CA VAL A 26 -3.56 -5.33 6.94
C VAL A 26 -4.32 -5.21 5.62
N ALA A 27 -5.16 -4.18 5.52
CA ALA A 27 -5.68 -3.66 4.26
C ALA A 27 -4.95 -2.36 3.90
N ALA A 28 -4.68 -2.15 2.63
CA ALA A 28 -4.12 -0.89 2.15
C ALA A 28 -5.20 -0.06 1.44
N ILE A 29 -5.35 1.21 1.82
CA ILE A 29 -6.10 2.20 1.07
C ILE A 29 -5.10 3.10 0.37
N ILE A 30 -4.98 2.95 -0.94
CA ILE A 30 -4.06 3.72 -1.77
C ILE A 30 -4.83 4.89 -2.40
N VAL A 31 -4.54 6.10 -1.94
CA VAL A 31 -5.22 7.32 -2.38
C VAL A 31 -4.48 7.92 -3.57
N ALA A 32 -5.15 7.87 -4.73
CA ALA A 32 -4.69 8.37 -6.02
C ALA A 32 -5.67 9.39 -6.65
N ALA A 33 -6.70 9.84 -5.92
CA ALA A 33 -7.72 10.77 -6.43
C ALA A 33 -7.27 12.25 -6.53
N GLY A 34 -6.04 12.56 -6.12
CA GLY A 34 -5.51 13.91 -6.18
C GLY A 34 -5.27 14.39 -7.62
N THR A 35 -5.66 15.63 -7.92
CA THR A 35 -5.47 16.25 -9.24
C THR A 35 -4.04 16.74 -9.48
N GLY A 36 -3.19 16.78 -8.44
CA GLY A 36 -1.79 17.16 -8.57
C GLY A 36 -1.56 18.61 -8.98
N GLN A 37 -2.45 19.55 -8.67
CA GLN A 37 -2.36 20.95 -9.14
C GLN A 37 -0.97 21.61 -8.92
N ARG A 38 -0.25 21.29 -7.84
CA ARG A 38 1.09 21.84 -7.56
C ARG A 38 2.19 21.52 -8.58
N MET A 39 2.06 20.48 -9.41
CA MET A 39 3.00 20.27 -10.54
C MET A 39 2.28 20.34 -11.90
N ALA A 40 1.09 20.95 -11.96
CA ALA A 40 0.50 21.36 -13.23
C ALA A 40 1.32 22.48 -13.91
N ASN A 41 2.19 23.15 -13.14
CA ASN A 41 2.99 24.31 -13.58
C ASN A 41 4.23 23.92 -14.39
N ASN A 42 4.60 22.63 -14.44
CA ASN A 42 5.63 22.17 -15.37
C ASN A 42 4.92 21.80 -16.67
N LYS A 43 5.07 22.71 -17.66
CA LYS A 43 4.48 22.68 -19.00
C LYS A 43 3.94 21.31 -19.40
N ALA A 44 2.63 21.28 -19.66
CA ALA A 44 2.01 20.28 -20.49
C ALA A 44 2.72 20.27 -21.86
N THR A 45 3.69 19.40 -22.02
CA THR A 45 4.11 18.96 -23.35
C THR A 45 2.97 18.12 -23.91
N HIS A 46 2.11 18.82 -24.66
CA HIS A 46 1.20 18.29 -25.68
C HIS A 46 -0.07 17.59 -25.16
N GLY A 47 -1.15 18.37 -25.09
CA GLY A 47 -2.51 17.96 -25.51
C GLY A 47 -3.26 16.88 -24.73
N ASN A 48 -2.63 16.15 -23.81
CA ASN A 48 -3.28 15.09 -23.05
C ASN A 48 -2.92 15.24 -21.56
N HIS A 49 -3.86 15.72 -20.73
CA HIS A 49 -3.62 15.94 -19.31
C HIS A 49 -3.66 14.60 -18.56
N ILE A 50 -2.62 13.77 -18.70
CA ILE A 50 -2.51 12.51 -17.97
C ILE A 50 -2.32 12.84 -16.47
N PRO A 51 -3.26 12.43 -15.58
CA PRO A 51 -3.12 12.57 -14.14
C PRO A 51 -1.81 11.96 -13.65
N LYS A 52 -1.16 12.59 -12.68
CA LYS A 52 0.23 12.27 -12.33
C LYS A 52 0.45 10.85 -11.83
N GLN A 53 -0.54 10.30 -11.12
CA GLN A 53 -0.54 8.92 -10.65
C GLN A 53 -0.40 7.91 -11.81
N PHE A 54 -0.82 8.28 -13.02
CA PHE A 54 -0.71 7.44 -14.22
C PHE A 54 0.49 7.79 -15.10
N ARG A 55 1.29 8.79 -14.73
CA ARG A 55 2.54 9.08 -15.45
C ARG A 55 3.57 8.01 -15.15
N GLN A 56 4.41 7.73 -16.15
CA GLN A 56 5.52 6.81 -16.03
C GLN A 56 6.58 7.36 -15.07
N LEU A 57 7.10 6.49 -14.21
CA LEU A 57 8.30 6.71 -13.41
C LEU A 57 9.19 5.49 -13.62
N GLY A 58 10.22 5.64 -14.45
CA GLY A 58 10.99 4.50 -14.94
C GLY A 58 10.16 3.67 -15.91
N ASP A 59 9.98 2.39 -15.58
CA ASP A 59 9.34 1.36 -16.40
C ASP A 59 7.84 1.15 -16.14
N LYS A 60 7.29 1.77 -15.08
CA LYS A 60 5.88 1.64 -14.73
C LYS A 60 5.24 2.93 -14.22
N PRO A 61 3.91 3.06 -14.29
CA PRO A 61 3.18 4.21 -13.74
C PRO A 61 3.45 4.42 -12.24
N VAL A 62 3.42 5.67 -11.79
CA VAL A 62 3.61 6.05 -10.37
C VAL A 62 2.73 5.23 -9.42
N ILE A 63 1.46 5.01 -9.77
CA ILE A 63 0.52 4.22 -8.97
C ILE A 63 0.95 2.76 -8.79
N CYS A 64 1.58 2.16 -9.81
CA CYS A 64 2.04 0.78 -9.81
C CYS A 64 3.18 0.55 -8.82
N TRP A 65 4.02 1.56 -8.57
CA TRP A 65 5.05 1.48 -7.52
C TRP A 65 4.44 1.34 -6.12
N SER A 66 3.37 2.09 -5.83
CA SER A 66 2.66 1.98 -4.55
C SER A 66 1.91 0.66 -4.45
N LEU A 67 1.24 0.24 -5.52
CA LEU A 67 0.57 -1.06 -5.59
C LEU A 67 1.54 -2.21 -5.31
N ASP A 68 2.72 -2.20 -5.92
CA ASP A 68 3.75 -3.20 -5.69
C ASP A 68 4.19 -3.29 -4.23
N ALA A 69 4.35 -2.14 -3.56
CA ALA A 69 4.80 -2.11 -2.17
C ALA A 69 3.83 -2.86 -1.25
N PHE A 70 2.52 -2.69 -1.45
CA PHE A 70 1.51 -3.36 -0.65
C PHE A 70 1.19 -4.78 -1.14
N ALA A 71 1.08 -5.00 -2.45
CA ALA A 71 0.72 -6.31 -3.00
C ALA A 71 1.75 -7.40 -2.67
N LYS A 72 3.04 -7.04 -2.63
CA LYS A 72 4.15 -7.96 -2.30
C LYS A 72 4.26 -8.26 -0.81
N HIS A 73 3.64 -7.46 0.06
CA HIS A 73 3.76 -7.66 1.50
C HIS A 73 2.87 -8.83 1.95
N PRO A 74 3.39 -9.81 2.71
CA PRO A 74 2.65 -11.03 3.07
C PRO A 74 1.41 -10.75 3.92
N ASN A 75 1.47 -9.78 4.82
CA ASN A 75 0.37 -9.43 5.73
C ASN A 75 -0.70 -8.52 5.11
N VAL A 76 -0.46 -7.98 3.92
CA VAL A 76 -1.46 -7.18 3.22
C VAL A 76 -2.35 -8.15 2.48
N ASN A 77 -3.64 -8.19 2.82
CA ASN A 77 -4.58 -9.15 2.24
C ASN A 77 -5.64 -8.47 1.36
N ALA A 78 -5.76 -7.16 1.48
CA ALA A 78 -6.72 -6.36 0.73
C ALA A 78 -6.08 -5.03 0.31
N ILE A 79 -6.41 -4.57 -0.89
CA ILE A 79 -6.04 -3.25 -1.40
C ILE A 79 -7.28 -2.59 -1.97
N ILE A 80 -7.59 -1.40 -1.48
CA ILE A 80 -8.60 -0.49 -2.02
C ILE A 80 -7.86 0.64 -2.74
N LEU A 81 -8.13 0.79 -4.04
CA LEU A 81 -7.54 1.85 -4.84
C LEU A 81 -8.55 2.99 -5.01
N VAL A 82 -8.22 4.18 -4.50
CA VAL A 82 -9.11 5.34 -4.58
C VAL A 82 -8.63 6.28 -5.68
N VAL A 83 -9.41 6.47 -6.73
CA VAL A 83 -9.03 7.26 -7.92
C VAL A 83 -9.96 8.44 -8.18
N GLY A 84 -9.56 9.38 -9.04
CA GLY A 84 -10.41 10.51 -9.38
C GLY A 84 -11.64 10.05 -10.18
N LYS A 85 -12.74 10.79 -10.09
CA LYS A 85 -13.94 10.53 -10.89
C LYS A 85 -13.60 10.50 -12.38
N GLY A 86 -14.04 9.46 -13.09
CA GLY A 86 -13.77 9.24 -14.51
C GLY A 86 -12.40 8.60 -14.80
N GLN A 87 -11.69 8.12 -13.77
CA GLN A 87 -10.39 7.44 -13.89
C GLN A 87 -10.46 5.94 -13.53
N GLU A 88 -11.64 5.44 -13.18
CA GLU A 88 -11.88 4.09 -12.69
C GLU A 88 -11.48 3.05 -13.74
N ASP A 89 -11.94 3.19 -14.99
CA ASP A 89 -11.62 2.27 -16.08
C ASP A 89 -10.12 2.26 -16.40
N GLN A 90 -9.50 3.44 -16.42
CA GLN A 90 -8.05 3.56 -16.64
C GLN A 90 -7.26 2.88 -15.51
N ALA A 91 -7.68 3.09 -14.26
CA ALA A 91 -7.05 2.47 -13.11
C ALA A 91 -7.23 0.95 -13.12
N GLN A 92 -8.40 0.46 -13.50
CA GLN A 92 -8.68 -0.97 -13.65
C GLN A 92 -7.79 -1.59 -14.73
N ALA A 93 -7.69 -0.96 -15.90
CA ALA A 93 -6.84 -1.44 -17.00
C ALA A 93 -5.36 -1.52 -16.59
N ILE A 94 -4.82 -0.45 -16.00
CA ILE A 94 -3.43 -0.41 -15.50
C ILE A 94 -3.19 -1.49 -14.45
N THR A 95 -4.13 -1.63 -13.52
CA THR A 95 -4.04 -2.58 -12.41
C THR A 95 -4.03 -4.02 -12.92
N ASN A 96 -4.98 -4.38 -13.80
CA ASN A 96 -5.08 -5.71 -14.37
C ASN A 96 -3.84 -6.08 -15.19
N GLN A 97 -3.35 -5.12 -15.99
CA GLN A 97 -2.14 -5.31 -16.76
C GLN A 97 -0.90 -5.52 -15.86
N HIS A 98 -0.82 -4.80 -14.74
CA HIS A 98 0.38 -4.77 -13.90
C HIS A 98 0.45 -5.89 -12.86
N LEU A 99 -0.67 -6.21 -12.21
CA LEU A 99 -0.72 -7.21 -11.12
C LEU A 99 -1.29 -8.56 -11.56
N GLY A 100 -1.93 -8.64 -12.73
CA GLY A 100 -2.63 -9.84 -13.18
C GLY A 100 -3.91 -10.14 -12.39
N SER A 101 -4.41 -11.37 -12.53
CA SER A 101 -5.65 -11.85 -11.90
C SER A 101 -5.52 -12.21 -10.42
N ASP A 102 -4.29 -12.39 -9.91
CA ASP A 102 -3.99 -12.73 -8.51
C ASP A 102 -3.82 -11.49 -7.62
N ALA A 103 -4.26 -10.33 -8.10
CA ALA A 103 -4.11 -9.08 -7.38
C ALA A 103 -4.93 -9.11 -6.08
N LYS A 104 -4.29 -8.78 -4.95
CA LYS A 104 -4.93 -8.58 -3.64
C LYS A 104 -5.88 -7.35 -3.61
N ILE A 105 -6.32 -6.88 -4.76
CA ILE A 105 -7.16 -5.70 -4.89
C ILE A 105 -8.60 -6.14 -4.75
N VAL A 106 -9.23 -5.58 -3.73
CA VAL A 106 -10.63 -5.88 -3.41
C VAL A 106 -11.53 -4.98 -4.25
N THR A 107 -11.22 -3.68 -4.34
CA THR A 107 -12.09 -2.71 -5.04
C THR A 107 -11.33 -1.46 -5.50
N ILE A 108 -11.74 -0.90 -6.65
CA ILE A 108 -11.41 0.47 -7.06
C ILE A 108 -12.62 1.37 -6.78
N VAL A 109 -12.42 2.49 -6.10
CA VAL A 109 -13.50 3.43 -5.76
C VAL A 109 -13.17 4.86 -6.16
N THR A 110 -14.22 5.64 -6.42
CA THR A 110 -14.11 7.07 -6.69
C THR A 110 -13.79 7.84 -5.41
N GLY A 111 -12.79 8.72 -5.48
CA GLY A 111 -12.43 9.64 -4.40
C GLY A 111 -13.41 10.79 -4.24
N GLY A 112 -13.23 11.57 -3.17
CA GLY A 112 -14.08 12.70 -2.83
C GLY A 112 -13.43 14.06 -3.08
N ALA A 113 -14.11 15.13 -2.67
CA ALA A 113 -13.65 16.52 -2.86
C ALA A 113 -12.34 16.86 -2.12
N SER A 114 -11.91 16.02 -1.17
CA SER A 114 -10.68 16.17 -0.41
C SER A 114 -9.96 14.84 -0.25
N ARG A 115 -8.70 14.88 0.19
CA ARG A 115 -7.96 13.67 0.58
C ARG A 115 -8.72 12.91 1.67
N MET A 116 -9.27 13.61 2.65
CA MET A 116 -10.03 13.01 3.75
C MET A 116 -11.31 12.32 3.25
N HIS A 117 -12.07 12.95 2.36
CA HIS A 117 -13.24 12.29 1.75
C HIS A 117 -12.84 11.07 0.90
N SER A 118 -11.70 11.15 0.21
CA SER A 118 -11.18 10.00 -0.56
C SER A 118 -10.81 8.83 0.34
N VAL A 119 -10.15 9.10 1.48
CA VAL A 119 -9.91 8.07 2.50
C VAL A 119 -11.22 7.51 3.05
N GLY A 120 -12.19 8.38 3.36
CA GLY A 120 -13.52 7.97 3.84
C GLY A 120 -14.24 7.02 2.88
N ASN A 121 -14.21 7.31 1.58
CA ASN A 121 -14.79 6.42 0.56
C ASN A 121 -14.06 5.07 0.50
N GLY A 122 -12.73 5.06 0.63
CA GLY A 122 -11.95 3.82 0.70
C GLY A 122 -12.28 2.98 1.95
N LEU A 123 -12.44 3.63 3.11
CA LEU A 123 -12.84 2.98 4.35
C LEU A 123 -14.26 2.42 4.25
N ALA A 124 -15.20 3.17 3.69
CA ALA A 124 -16.57 2.70 3.48
C ALA A 124 -16.62 1.46 2.58
N ALA A 125 -15.80 1.43 1.53
CA ALA A 125 -15.68 0.26 0.65
C ALA A 125 -15.11 -0.97 1.38
N LEU A 126 -14.12 -0.76 2.25
CA LEU A 126 -13.56 -1.84 3.06
C LEU A 126 -14.55 -2.34 4.11
N LEU A 127 -15.30 -1.44 4.76
CA LEU A 127 -16.34 -1.76 5.75
C LEU A 127 -17.55 -2.50 5.14
N ALA A 128 -17.75 -2.39 3.82
CA ALA A 128 -18.75 -3.18 3.10
C ALA A 128 -18.30 -4.63 2.85
N THR A 129 -17.10 -5.01 3.30
CA THR A 129 -16.56 -6.37 3.27
C THR A 129 -16.42 -6.92 4.69
N ASP A 130 -16.17 -8.22 4.82
CA ASP A 130 -15.89 -8.86 6.12
C ASP A 130 -14.43 -8.68 6.58
N PHE A 131 -13.72 -7.66 6.09
CA PHE A 131 -12.32 -7.43 6.45
C PHE A 131 -12.17 -7.02 7.92
N GLU A 132 -11.38 -7.79 8.65
CA GLU A 132 -10.99 -7.50 10.03
C GLU A 132 -9.46 -7.37 10.12
N GLY A 133 -8.98 -6.22 10.62
CA GLY A 133 -7.55 -5.96 10.75
C GLY A 133 -7.22 -4.47 10.76
N PHE A 134 -5.95 -4.15 10.51
CA PHE A 134 -5.46 -2.78 10.46
C PHE A 134 -5.56 -2.20 9.06
N VAL A 135 -5.66 -0.87 8.97
CA VAL A 135 -5.74 -0.16 7.69
C VAL A 135 -4.53 0.75 7.51
N ALA A 136 -3.75 0.51 6.46
CA ALA A 136 -2.68 1.37 6.01
C ALA A 136 -3.21 2.37 4.98
N ILE A 137 -3.17 3.67 5.29
CA ILE A 137 -3.55 4.73 4.34
C ILE A 137 -2.28 5.29 3.68
N HIS A 138 -2.17 5.14 2.37
CA HIS A 138 -0.98 5.56 1.61
C HIS A 138 -1.33 6.48 0.46
N ASP A 139 -0.50 7.50 0.22
CA ASP A 139 -0.65 8.37 -0.94
C ASP A 139 0.09 7.78 -2.15
N ALA A 140 -0.61 7.53 -3.26
CA ALA A 140 0.01 6.99 -4.48
C ALA A 140 1.15 7.87 -5.03
N ALA A 141 1.14 9.17 -4.72
CA ALA A 141 2.19 10.12 -5.07
C ALA A 141 3.52 9.90 -4.31
N ARG A 142 3.60 8.90 -3.43
CA ARG A 142 4.81 8.46 -2.71
C ARG A 142 5.24 7.06 -3.21
N PRO A 143 5.73 6.94 -4.45
CA PRO A 143 5.96 5.65 -5.09
C PRO A 143 7.09 4.83 -4.45
N LEU A 144 8.01 5.45 -3.71
CA LEU A 144 9.23 4.80 -3.23
C LEU A 144 9.11 4.25 -1.79
N LEU A 145 7.92 3.77 -1.40
CA LEU A 145 7.74 3.09 -0.11
C LEU A 145 8.57 1.80 -0.10
N GLN A 146 9.53 1.71 0.81
CA GLN A 146 10.41 0.55 0.95
C GLN A 146 9.79 -0.49 1.89
N GLN A 147 9.97 -1.77 1.59
CA GLN A 147 9.47 -2.88 2.42
C GLN A 147 9.94 -2.76 3.88
N LYS A 148 11.19 -2.35 4.13
CA LYS A 148 11.70 -2.15 5.50
C LYS A 148 10.88 -1.14 6.32
N ILE A 149 10.30 -0.12 5.68
CA ILE A 149 9.45 0.86 6.37
C ILE A 149 8.10 0.23 6.67
N LEU A 150 7.52 -0.46 5.69
CA LEU A 150 6.22 -1.14 5.86
C LEU A 150 6.30 -2.23 6.95
N ASN A 151 7.34 -3.05 6.94
CA ASN A 151 7.60 -4.05 7.97
C ASN A 151 7.69 -3.39 9.35
N ALA A 152 8.52 -2.35 9.52
CA ALA A 152 8.66 -1.67 10.81
C ALA A 152 7.33 -1.10 11.35
N LEU A 153 6.46 -0.58 10.47
CA LEU A 153 5.14 -0.10 10.87
C LEU A 153 4.24 -1.26 11.33
N ILE A 154 4.24 -2.38 10.60
CA ILE A 154 3.43 -3.58 10.89
C ILE A 154 3.91 -4.29 12.16
N ASP A 155 5.23 -4.38 12.35
CA ASP A 155 5.84 -4.94 13.55
C ASP A 155 5.45 -4.13 14.79
N GLN A 156 5.43 -2.79 14.67
CA GLN A 156 4.99 -1.93 15.77
C GLN A 156 3.51 -2.13 16.13
N LEU A 157 2.65 -2.40 15.15
CA LEU A 157 1.25 -2.77 15.38
C LEU A 157 1.15 -4.12 16.10
N ALA A 158 2.01 -5.09 15.76
CA ALA A 158 2.03 -6.41 16.39
C ALA A 158 2.47 -6.37 17.86
N MET A 159 3.42 -5.48 18.18
CA MET A 159 4.02 -5.37 19.52
C MET A 159 3.18 -4.55 20.51
N THR A 160 2.17 -3.82 20.03
CA THR A 160 1.38 -2.91 20.87
C THR A 160 -0.07 -3.39 20.95
N PRO A 161 -0.66 -3.55 22.14
CA PRO A 161 -2.07 -3.90 22.25
C PRO A 161 -2.95 -2.88 21.51
N ALA A 162 -3.91 -3.36 20.70
CA ALA A 162 -4.73 -2.49 19.84
C ALA A 162 -5.47 -1.38 20.63
N HIS A 163 -5.89 -1.63 21.87
CA HIS A 163 -6.57 -0.64 22.71
C HIS A 163 -5.64 0.49 23.21
N GLN A 164 -4.32 0.36 23.05
CA GLN A 164 -3.32 1.35 23.47
C GLN A 164 -2.73 2.13 22.28
N LEU A 165 -3.13 1.78 21.05
CA LEU A 165 -2.53 2.33 19.84
C LEU A 165 -3.61 2.81 18.86
N ALA A 166 -3.66 4.12 18.64
CA ALA A 166 -4.54 4.71 17.63
C ALA A 166 -3.98 4.55 16.19
N GLY A 167 -2.66 4.40 16.04
CA GLY A 167 -1.99 4.23 14.75
C GLY A 167 -0.49 4.44 14.82
N VAL A 168 0.22 4.09 13.75
CA VAL A 168 1.67 4.27 13.62
C VAL A 168 1.94 5.08 12.35
N ILE A 169 2.82 6.07 12.45
CA ILE A 169 3.24 6.89 11.31
C ILE A 169 4.76 6.98 11.23
N PRO A 170 5.38 6.83 10.05
CA PRO A 170 6.81 7.03 9.89
C PRO A 170 7.14 8.52 9.96
N VAL A 171 8.22 8.87 10.66
CA VAL A 171 8.72 10.25 10.79
C VAL A 171 10.20 10.30 10.46
N LEU A 172 10.68 11.47 10.03
CA LEU A 172 12.10 11.76 9.85
C LEU A 172 12.48 12.87 10.83
N PRO A 173 13.56 12.71 11.64
CA PRO A 173 14.03 13.78 12.51
C PRO A 173 14.61 14.93 11.68
N ILE A 174 14.51 16.13 12.22
CA ILE A 174 15.22 17.31 11.70
C ILE A 174 16.33 17.60 12.71
N SER A 175 17.58 17.48 12.26
CA SER A 175 18.80 17.76 13.03
C SER A 175 19.52 18.96 12.47
#